data_AF-A0A535B787-F1
#
_entry.id   AF-A0A535B787-F1
#
_cell.length_a   1.000
_cell.length_b   1.000
_cell.length_c   1.000
_cell.angle_alpha   90.00
_cell.angle_beta   90.00
_cell.angle_gamma   90.00
#
_symmetry.space_group_name_H-M   'P 1'
#
loop_
_entity.id
_entity.type
_entity.pdbx_description
1 polymer ?
#
loop_
_entity_poly.entity_id
_entity_poly.type
_entity_poly.pdbx_seq_one_letter_code
_entity_poly.pdbx_strand_id
1 'polypeptide(L)' 'MRPQFLVIGHIVQDLISDSDPASWRLGGAASFASTMARNLGLRTAVLTSASSDLPLAELLAGID' A
#
# COMPACT_ATOMS: atom_id res chain seq x y z
N MET A 1 -16.82 4.58 -6.71
CA MET A 1 -17.62 3.36 -7.00
C MET A 1 -17.43 2.38 -5.83
N ARG A 2 -18.22 1.31 -5.71
CA ARG A 2 -17.97 0.31 -4.65
C ARG A 2 -16.77 -0.60 -5.01
N PRO A 3 -15.82 -0.86 -4.08
CA PRO A 3 -14.70 -1.75 -4.34
C PRO A 3 -15.18 -3.20 -4.48
N GLN A 4 -14.49 -3.97 -5.31
CA GLN A 4 -14.65 -5.43 -5.43
C GLN A 4 -13.75 -6.17 -4.45
N PHE A 5 -12.66 -5.52 -4.01
CA PHE A 5 -11.71 -6.04 -3.05
C PHE A 5 -11.35 -4.95 -2.05
N LEU A 6 -11.64 -5.19 -0.76
CA LEU A 6 -11.27 -4.30 0.34
C LEU A 6 -10.23 -5.02 1.21
N VAL A 7 -9.11 -4.36 1.45
CA VAL A 7 -8.10 -4.84 2.41
C VAL A 7 -8.08 -3.92 3.61
N ILE A 8 -8.05 -4.49 4.81
CA ILE A 8 -7.93 -3.75 6.06
C ILE A 8 -6.67 -4.22 6.75
N GLY A 9 -5.73 -3.32 7.00
CA GLY A 9 -4.48 -3.68 7.66
C GLY A 9 -3.35 -2.68 7.45
N HIS A 10 -2.16 -3.08 7.85
CA HIS A 10 -0.97 -2.22 7.83
C HIS A 10 -0.26 -2.24 6.49
N ILE A 11 0.15 -1.05 6.08
CA ILE A 11 1.23 -0.83 5.13
C ILE A 11 2.49 -0.49 5.93
N VAL A 12 3.66 -0.82 5.41
CA VAL A 12 4.94 -0.55 6.10
C VAL A 12 6.00 -0.03 5.14
N GLN A 13 7.03 0.58 5.68
CA GLN A 13 8.28 0.85 4.97
C GLN A 13 9.20 -0.35 5.18
N ASP A 14 9.40 -1.16 4.14
CA ASP A 14 10.41 -2.22 4.18
C ASP A 14 11.77 -1.56 3.94
N LEU A 15 12.62 -1.55 4.98
CA LEU A 15 13.96 -0.99 4.92
C LEU A 15 14.84 -1.87 4.01
N ILE A 16 15.57 -1.24 3.08
CA ILE A 16 16.46 -1.93 2.14
C ILE A 16 17.89 -1.97 2.65
N SER A 17 18.25 -0.99 3.46
CA SER A 17 19.54 -0.91 4.12
C SER A 17 19.36 -0.42 5.55
N ASP A 18 19.99 -1.12 6.51
CA ASP A 18 20.03 -0.66 7.90
C ASP A 18 20.88 0.61 8.07
N SER A 19 21.81 0.87 7.15
CA SER A 19 22.69 2.03 7.19
C SER A 19 22.13 3.27 6.50
N ASP A 20 21.05 3.13 5.73
CA ASP A 20 20.38 4.23 5.04
C ASP A 20 18.85 4.10 5.19
N PRO A 21 18.26 4.66 6.25
CA PRO A 21 16.81 4.62 6.49
C PRO A 21 15.97 5.33 5.42
N ALA A 22 16.58 6.19 4.60
CA ALA A 22 15.89 6.80 3.46
C ALA A 22 15.70 5.79 2.31
N SER A 23 16.48 4.70 2.31
CA SER A 23 16.35 3.59 1.37
C SER A 23 15.32 2.58 1.87
N TRP A 24 14.08 2.76 1.44
CA TRP A 24 12.97 1.86 1.75
C TRP A 24 12.07 1.62 0.53
N ARG A 25 11.24 0.58 0.59
CA ARG A 25 10.15 0.34 -0.38
C ARG A 25 8.83 0.11 0.33
N LEU A 26 7.72 0.34 -0.36
CA LEU A 26 6.41 0.00 0.18
C LEU A 26 6.31 -1.51 0.43
N GLY A 27 5.98 -1.86 1.67
CA GLY A 27 5.75 -3.23 2.12
C GLY A 27 4.40 -3.39 2.80
N GLY A 28 4.22 -4.56 3.42
CA GLY A 28 3.03 -4.92 4.20
C GLY A 28 2.02 -5.72 3.39
N ALA A 29 1.36 -6.67 4.07
CA ALA A 29 0.37 -7.55 3.46
C ALA A 29 -0.79 -6.78 2.82
N ALA A 30 -1.19 -5.64 3.40
CA ALA A 30 -2.26 -4.82 2.83
C ALA A 30 -1.85 -4.19 1.50
N SER A 31 -0.63 -3.65 1.40
CA SER A 31 -0.07 -3.11 0.16
C SER A 31 0.07 -4.18 -0.92
N PHE A 32 0.58 -5.35 -0.55
CA PHE A 32 0.77 -6.47 -1.47
C PHE A 32 -0.57 -6.97 -2.03
N ALA A 33 -1.52 -7.31 -1.16
CA ALA A 33 -2.81 -7.86 -1.57
C ALA A 33 -3.60 -6.87 -2.44
N SER A 34 -3.59 -5.59 -2.08
CA SER A 34 -4.31 -4.56 -2.84
C SER A 34 -3.69 -4.29 -4.21
N THR A 35 -2.35 -4.21 -4.29
CA THR A 35 -1.62 -4.05 -5.55
C THR A 35 -1.86 -5.25 -6.48
N MET A 36 -1.83 -6.46 -5.92
CA MET A 36 -2.09 -7.68 -6.69
C MET A 36 -3.54 -7.72 -7.22
N ALA A 37 -4.53 -7.40 -6.38
CA ALA A 37 -5.93 -7.32 -6.81
C ALA A 37 -6.16 -6.28 -7.91
N ARG A 38 -5.54 -5.08 -7.79
CA ARG A 38 -5.56 -4.05 -8.83
C ARG A 38 -4.96 -4.55 -10.14
N ASN A 39 -3.80 -5.19 -10.10
CA ASN A 39 -3.12 -5.71 -11.28
C ASN A 39 -3.89 -6.85 -11.97
N LEU A 40 -4.77 -7.54 -11.24
CA LEU A 40 -5.71 -8.53 -11.77
C LEU A 40 -7.03 -7.93 -12.29
N GLY A 41 -7.15 -6.60 -12.30
CA GLY A 41 -8.30 -5.88 -12.87
C GLY A 41 -9.46 -5.64 -11.90
N LEU A 42 -9.27 -5.84 -10.59
CA LEU A 42 -10.28 -5.56 -9.59
C LEU A 42 -10.23 -4.08 -9.15
N ARG A 43 -11.41 -3.47 -8.99
CA ARG A 43 -11.52 -2.20 -8.25
C ARG A 43 -11.20 -2.47 -6.78
N THR A 44 -10.12 -1.87 -6.31
CA THR A 44 -9.51 -2.23 -5.01
C THR A 44 -9.47 -1.01 -4.10
N ALA A 45 -9.72 -1.23 -2.81
CA ALA A 45 -9.59 -0.22 -1.77
C ALA A 45 -8.78 -0.74 -0.56
N VAL A 46 -8.11 0.17 0.14
CA VAL A 46 -7.34 -0.12 1.36
C VAL A 46 -7.82 0.77 2.51
N LEU A 47 -8.18 0.15 3.63
CA LEU A 47 -8.34 0.83 4.91
C LEU A 47 -7.11 0.58 5.77
N THR A 48 -6.31 1.61 5.98
CA THR A 48 -5.08 1.54 6.76
C THR A 48 -4.92 2.74 7.68
N SER A 49 -4.05 2.60 8.67
CA SER A 49 -3.55 3.71 9.48
C SER A 49 -2.11 3.95 9.09
N ALA A 50 -1.79 5.17 8.66
CA ALA A 50 -0.46 5.57 8.23
C ALA A 50 -0.13 6.96 8.78
N SER A 51 1.16 7.31 8.78
CA SER A 51 1.60 8.66 9.08
C SER A 51 1.08 9.65 8.03
N SER A 52 0.78 10.88 8.46
CA SER A 52 0.18 11.91 7.58
C SER A 52 1.11 12.41 6.48
N ASP A 53 2.41 12.17 6.62
CA ASP A 53 3.46 12.54 5.67
C ASP A 53 3.79 11.42 4.66
N LEU A 54 3.19 10.24 4.79
CA LEU A 54 3.39 9.16 3.84
C LEU A 54 2.60 9.45 2.54
N PRO A 55 3.24 9.46 1.35
CA PRO A 55 2.57 9.82 0.09
C PRO A 55 1.69 8.68 -0.44
N LEU A 56 0.60 8.35 0.26
CA LEU A 56 -0.26 7.19 -0.02
C LEU A 56 -0.79 7.17 -1.46
N ALA A 57 -1.17 8.32 -2.00
CA ALA A 57 -1.72 8.42 -3.35
C ALA A 57 -0.73 7.99 -4.43
N GLU A 58 0.57 8.22 -4.20
CA GLU A 58 1.64 7.81 -5.11
C GLU A 58 2.00 6.34 -4.90
N LEU A 59 2.13 5.92 -3.63
CA LEU A 59 2.52 4.56 -3.25
C LEU A 59 1.47 3.50 -3.60
N LEU A 60 0.19 3.84 -3.50
CA LEU A 60 -0.95 2.97 -3.78
C LEU A 60 -1.73 3.46 -5.01
N ALA A 61 -1.02 3.90 -6.06
CA ALA A 61 -1.64 4.46 -7.25
C ALA A 61 -2.71 3.53 -7.88
N GLY A 62 -3.93 4.06 -8.05
CA GLY A 62 -5.07 3.32 -8.61
C GLY A 62 -5.77 2.38 -7.63
N ILE A 63 -5.52 2.54 -6.33
CA ILE A 63 -6.25 1.90 -5.23
C ILE A 63 -6.92 3.03 -4.43
N ASP A 64 -8.20 2.84 -4.09
CA ASP A 64 -9.00 3.78 -3.30
C ASP A 64 -8.70 3.71 -1.80
#